data_AF-A0A7W5GF27-F1
#
_entry.id   AF-A0A7W5GF27-F1
#
_cell.length_a   1.000
_cell.length_b   1.000
_cell.length_c   1.000
_cell.angle_alpha   90.00
_cell.angle_beta   90.00
_cell.angle_gamma   90.00
#
_symmetry.space_group_name_H-M   'P 1'
#
loop_
_entity.id
_entity.type
_entity.pdbx_description
1 polymer ?
#
loop_
_entity_poly.entity_id
_entity_poly.type
_entity_poly.pdbx_seq_one_letter_code
_entity_poly.pdbx_strand_id
1 'polypeptide(L)'
;MVSVGAILLAGGRGSRVDGAVKPLFEVNGTTLLQRAVDAARSGGADRVVVAAPVLDEQLDVVWVREDPPFGGPVAGIVAALPEVDADEVYVIACDLPTADAAVVLLSAPLSAGVDGACLDDGRRQWLIGRYRTASLRAAASALPDRGRDASMRALLGGLAVTSVSVDPAMTHDVDTWDDLTKARGGVMTESRTLPPEALNDWSEALAERFGLAEGDIPIALILDLARDVANGVARPAAPLSAFVAGLVAGRSGGSPADTEAAVAAVVEMAKGWENR
;
A
#
# COMPACT_ATOMS: atom_id res chain seq x y z
N MET A 1 -15.96 33.34 0.75
CA MET A 1 -15.13 32.27 0.16
C MET A 1 -15.61 30.97 0.78
N VAL A 2 -15.77 29.90 0.01
CA VAL A 2 -16.18 28.59 0.55
C VAL A 2 -15.01 28.04 1.36
N SER A 3 -15.24 27.73 2.64
CA SER A 3 -14.21 27.16 3.51
C SER A 3 -13.96 25.69 3.16
N VAL A 4 -12.71 25.23 3.28
CA VAL A 4 -12.34 23.86 2.95
C VAL A 4 -11.58 23.24 4.13
N GLY A 5 -11.90 21.99 4.45
CA GLY A 5 -11.15 21.15 5.38
C GLY A 5 -10.62 19.90 4.67
N ALA A 6 -9.94 19.02 5.41
CA ALA A 6 -9.51 17.73 4.88
C ALA A 6 -9.69 16.61 5.90
N ILE A 7 -10.13 15.45 5.40
CA ILE A 7 -10.11 14.16 6.06
C ILE A 7 -9.13 13.27 5.31
N LEU A 8 -8.06 12.88 5.99
CA LEU A 8 -7.00 12.05 5.47
C LEU A 8 -7.14 10.64 6.06
N LEU A 9 -7.29 9.61 5.21
CA LEU A 9 -7.42 8.23 5.66
C LEU A 9 -6.06 7.54 5.66
N ALA A 10 -5.50 7.36 6.86
CA ALA A 10 -4.21 6.72 7.09
C ALA A 10 -4.33 5.37 7.84
N GLY A 11 -5.56 4.88 8.03
CA GLY A 11 -5.85 3.61 8.70
C GLY A 11 -5.86 2.40 7.76
N GLY A 12 -5.46 1.23 8.28
CA GLY A 12 -5.51 -0.04 7.57
C GLY A 12 -4.75 -1.15 8.32
N ARG A 13 -4.95 -2.42 7.94
CA ARG A 13 -4.28 -3.56 8.60
C ARG A 13 -2.81 -3.76 8.19
N GLY A 14 -2.27 -2.97 7.25
CA GLY A 14 -0.84 -3.03 6.87
C GLY A 14 -0.33 -4.42 6.47
N SER A 15 -1.21 -5.33 6.05
CA SER A 15 -0.92 -6.78 5.99
C SER A 15 0.06 -7.22 4.89
N ARG A 16 0.52 -6.29 4.05
CA ARG A 16 1.33 -6.57 2.84
C ARG A 16 2.78 -6.06 2.92
N VAL A 17 3.21 -5.45 4.02
CA VAL A 17 4.52 -4.76 4.12
C VAL A 17 5.30 -5.11 5.41
N ASP A 18 5.20 -6.35 5.89
CA ASP A 18 6.00 -6.89 7.01
C ASP A 18 6.07 -5.98 8.26
N GLY A 19 4.93 -5.38 8.64
CA GLY A 19 4.81 -4.53 9.85
C GLY A 19 5.13 -3.05 9.66
N ALA A 20 5.56 -2.62 8.46
CA ALA A 20 5.77 -1.22 8.18
C ALA A 20 4.43 -0.45 8.02
N VAL A 21 4.42 0.80 8.46
CA VAL A 21 3.24 1.67 8.43
C VAL A 21 3.22 2.45 7.12
N LYS A 22 2.41 2.01 6.14
CA LYS A 22 2.38 2.56 4.77
C LYS A 22 2.34 4.09 4.67
N PRO A 23 1.50 4.82 5.44
CA PRO A 23 1.49 6.29 5.41
C PRO A 23 2.84 6.94 5.73
N LEU A 24 3.74 6.23 6.44
CA LEU A 24 5.08 6.70 6.78
C LEU A 24 6.14 6.34 5.73
N PHE A 25 5.75 5.72 4.61
CA PHE A 25 6.69 5.49 3.51
C PHE A 25 7.16 6.80 2.90
N GLU A 26 8.47 6.93 2.73
CA GLU A 26 9.08 8.12 2.15
C GLU A 26 9.21 8.03 0.64
N VAL A 27 8.74 9.06 -0.07
CA VAL A 27 8.98 9.28 -1.50
C VAL A 27 9.62 10.66 -1.67
N ASN A 28 10.83 10.68 -2.23
CA ASN A 28 11.64 11.90 -2.42
C ASN A 28 11.88 12.69 -1.11
N GLY A 29 12.09 11.98 0.01
CA GLY A 29 12.41 12.58 1.31
C GLY A 29 11.21 13.08 2.11
N THR A 30 9.98 12.76 1.69
CA THR A 30 8.74 13.14 2.40
C THR A 30 7.85 11.91 2.55
N THR A 31 7.27 11.71 3.73
CA THR A 31 6.31 10.61 3.93
C THR A 31 5.05 10.84 3.11
N LEU A 32 4.36 9.76 2.70
CA LEU A 32 3.08 9.87 1.98
C LEU A 32 2.05 10.65 2.82
N LEU A 33 2.03 10.45 4.14
CA LEU A 33 1.19 11.19 5.06
C LEU A 33 1.52 12.69 5.08
N GLN A 34 2.79 13.06 5.28
CA GLN A 34 3.21 14.47 5.28
C GLN A 34 2.86 15.13 3.95
N ARG A 35 3.07 14.44 2.82
CA ARG A 35 2.69 14.91 1.50
C ARG A 35 1.19 15.16 1.38
N ALA A 36 0.35 14.25 1.87
CA ALA A 36 -1.10 14.43 1.86
C ALA A 36 -1.55 15.63 2.73
N VAL A 37 -0.90 15.83 3.89
CA VAL A 37 -1.12 17.00 4.76
C VAL A 37 -0.74 18.29 4.05
N ASP A 38 0.44 18.34 3.44
CA ASP A 38 0.94 19.52 2.72
C ASP A 38 0.09 19.84 1.49
N ALA A 39 -0.34 18.80 0.76
CA ALA A 39 -1.25 18.93 -0.37
C ALA A 39 -2.58 19.55 0.07
N ALA A 40 -3.21 19.01 1.12
CA ALA A 40 -4.47 19.52 1.65
C ALA A 40 -4.35 21.00 2.07
N ARG A 41 -3.31 21.35 2.82
CA ARG A 41 -3.03 22.74 3.22
C ARG A 41 -2.82 23.66 2.03
N SER A 42 -2.06 23.23 1.03
CA SER A 42 -1.86 23.97 -0.22
C SER A 42 -3.17 24.15 -1.00
N GLY A 43 -4.12 23.23 -0.83
CA GLY A 43 -5.49 23.32 -1.35
C GLY A 43 -6.43 24.20 -0.52
N GLY A 44 -5.94 24.87 0.52
CA GLY A 44 -6.72 25.76 1.38
C GLY A 44 -7.45 25.06 2.53
N ALA A 45 -7.03 23.84 2.91
CA ALA A 45 -7.56 23.16 4.08
C ALA A 45 -6.95 23.73 5.37
N ASP A 46 -7.70 24.57 6.09
CA ASP A 46 -7.27 25.15 7.38
C ASP A 46 -7.25 24.09 8.50
N ARG A 47 -8.14 23.11 8.42
CA ARG A 47 -8.27 21.99 9.36
C ARG A 47 -8.02 20.68 8.62
N VAL A 48 -6.99 19.95 9.05
CA VAL A 48 -6.66 18.61 8.54
C VAL A 48 -6.90 17.60 9.65
N VAL A 49 -7.78 16.64 9.39
CA VAL A 49 -8.14 15.54 10.30
C VAL A 49 -7.62 14.24 9.72
N VAL A 50 -6.79 13.50 10.47
CA VAL A 50 -6.25 12.21 10.05
C VAL A 50 -6.99 11.09 10.76
N ALA A 51 -7.68 10.24 10.00
CA ALA A 51 -8.37 9.06 10.50
C ALA A 51 -7.38 7.88 10.62
N ALA A 52 -6.73 7.78 11.77
CA ALA A 52 -5.75 6.76 12.15
C ALA A 52 -5.41 6.87 13.66
N PRO A 53 -4.78 5.84 14.27
CA PRO A 53 -3.97 6.10 15.47
C PRO A 53 -2.91 7.17 15.18
N VAL A 54 -2.38 7.82 16.21
CA VAL A 54 -1.28 8.80 16.05
C VAL A 54 -0.07 8.08 15.45
N LEU A 55 0.31 8.47 14.23
CA LEU A 55 1.47 7.90 13.53
C LEU A 55 2.70 8.80 13.60
N ASP A 56 2.48 10.11 13.79
CA ASP A 56 3.53 11.12 13.90
C ASP A 56 3.03 12.28 14.79
N GLU A 57 3.64 12.44 15.97
CA GLU A 57 3.30 13.50 16.92
C GLU A 57 3.78 14.89 16.48
N GLN A 58 4.65 14.97 15.46
CA GLN A 58 5.18 16.24 14.94
C GLN A 58 4.23 16.90 13.94
N LEU A 59 3.27 16.14 13.39
CA LEU A 59 2.26 16.66 12.48
C LEU A 59 1.22 17.48 13.25
N ASP A 60 1.11 18.76 12.89
CA ASP A 60 0.06 19.66 13.38
C ASP A 60 -1.29 19.36 12.68
N VAL A 61 -1.89 18.26 13.08
CA VAL A 61 -3.17 17.73 12.56
C VAL A 61 -4.02 17.20 13.70
N VAL A 62 -5.31 17.00 13.45
CA VAL A 62 -6.19 16.35 14.42
C VAL A 62 -6.29 14.86 14.13
N TRP A 63 -5.84 14.06 15.07
CA TRP A 63 -5.90 12.61 14.99
C TRP A 63 -7.23 12.10 15.52
N VAL A 64 -7.93 11.32 14.70
CA VAL A 64 -9.17 10.65 15.07
C VAL A 64 -9.06 9.18 14.72
N ARG A 65 -9.58 8.31 15.58
CA ARG A 65 -9.69 6.89 15.28
C ARG A 65 -11.12 6.45 15.47
N GLU A 66 -11.64 5.68 14.54
CA GLU A 66 -12.93 5.03 14.67
C GLU A 66 -12.92 4.01 15.82
N ASP A 67 -14.07 3.90 16.50
CA ASP A 67 -14.28 2.98 17.61
C ASP A 67 -15.57 2.16 17.37
N PRO A 68 -15.49 0.82 17.25
CA PRO A 68 -14.27 0.00 17.30
C PRO A 68 -13.34 0.21 16.09
N PRO A 69 -12.02 0.01 16.25
CA PRO A 69 -11.07 0.20 15.15
C PRO A 69 -11.26 -0.82 14.04
N PHE A 70 -10.73 -0.49 12.86
CA PHE A 70 -10.78 -1.32 11.65
C PHE A 70 -12.18 -1.45 11.05
N GLY A 71 -13.01 -0.42 11.18
CA GLY A 71 -14.35 -0.36 10.57
C GLY A 71 -14.35 0.00 9.08
N GLY A 72 -13.17 0.21 8.48
CA GLY A 72 -13.00 0.58 7.08
C GLY A 72 -13.06 2.09 6.82
N PRO A 73 -12.84 2.52 5.56
CA PRO A 73 -12.75 3.93 5.18
C PRO A 73 -13.95 4.78 5.60
N VAL A 74 -15.16 4.24 5.44
CA VAL A 74 -16.40 4.94 5.79
C VAL A 74 -16.49 5.19 7.29
N ALA A 75 -16.16 4.22 8.13
CA ALA A 75 -16.12 4.42 9.59
C ALA A 75 -15.09 5.50 9.99
N GLY A 76 -13.93 5.53 9.31
CA GLY A 76 -12.92 6.58 9.50
C GLY A 76 -13.46 7.98 9.14
N ILE A 77 -14.16 8.11 8.01
CA ILE A 77 -14.82 9.37 7.61
C ILE A 77 -15.88 9.77 8.65
N VAL A 78 -16.74 8.84 9.07
CA VAL A 78 -17.79 9.10 10.06
C VAL A 78 -17.21 9.55 11.40
N ALA A 79 -16.08 8.96 11.81
CA ALA A 79 -15.38 9.35 13.02
C ALA A 79 -14.76 10.75 12.90
N ALA A 80 -14.22 11.11 11.73
CA ALA A 80 -13.55 12.39 11.49
C ALA A 80 -14.50 13.58 11.24
N LEU A 81 -15.70 13.35 10.70
CA LEU A 81 -16.68 14.39 10.36
C LEU A 81 -17.05 15.38 11.49
N PRO A 82 -17.13 14.98 12.77
CA PRO A 82 -17.35 15.91 13.88
C PRO A 82 -16.25 16.96 14.05
N GLU A 83 -15.03 16.72 13.54
CA GLU A 83 -13.88 17.63 13.63
C GLU A 83 -13.77 18.59 12.43
N VAL A 84 -14.73 18.55 11.51
CA VAL A 84 -14.75 19.35 10.27
C VAL A 84 -15.95 20.30 10.27
N ASP A 85 -15.66 21.59 10.42
CA ASP A 85 -16.65 22.68 10.36
C ASP A 85 -16.70 23.39 9.00
N ALA A 86 -15.77 23.07 8.10
CA ALA A 86 -15.68 23.68 6.77
C ALA A 86 -16.88 23.31 5.87
N ASP A 87 -17.22 24.20 4.94
CA ASP A 87 -18.33 24.02 3.98
C ASP A 87 -18.10 22.81 3.05
N GLU A 88 -16.84 22.61 2.65
CA GLU A 88 -16.40 21.51 1.80
C GLU A 88 -15.19 20.81 2.42
N VAL A 89 -14.98 19.54 2.05
CA VAL A 89 -13.93 18.71 2.64
C VAL A 89 -13.27 17.85 1.58
N TYR A 90 -11.94 17.84 1.55
CA TYR A 90 -11.17 16.84 0.84
C TYR A 90 -11.23 15.52 1.60
N VAL A 91 -11.46 14.41 0.90
CA VAL A 91 -11.31 13.06 1.42
C VAL A 91 -10.22 12.39 0.60
N ILE A 92 -9.08 12.12 1.24
CA ILE A 92 -7.84 11.67 0.57
C ILE A 92 -7.29 10.42 1.29
N ALA A 93 -7.00 9.35 0.55
CA ALA A 93 -6.22 8.21 1.05
C ALA A 93 -4.73 8.58 1.19
N CYS A 94 -4.09 8.18 2.28
CA CYS A 94 -2.70 8.57 2.60
C CYS A 94 -1.63 7.63 2.02
N ASP A 95 -1.99 6.83 1.02
CA ASP A 95 -1.09 5.96 0.26
C ASP A 95 -0.80 6.50 -1.14
N LEU A 96 -1.24 7.73 -1.44
CA LEU A 96 -1.14 8.36 -2.77
C LEU A 96 0.13 9.23 -2.91
N PRO A 97 1.11 8.86 -3.79
CA PRO A 97 2.30 9.68 -4.04
C PRO A 97 2.02 11.01 -4.72
N THR A 98 0.89 11.11 -5.40
CA THR A 98 0.44 12.22 -6.25
C THR A 98 -0.59 13.11 -5.57
N ALA A 99 -0.69 13.07 -4.23
CA ALA A 99 -1.70 13.81 -3.46
C ALA A 99 -1.71 15.32 -3.77
N ASP A 100 -0.54 15.92 -4.01
CA ASP A 100 -0.40 17.33 -4.42
C ASP A 100 -1.13 17.62 -5.73
N ALA A 101 -0.88 16.83 -6.76
CA ALA A 101 -1.53 17.00 -8.06
C ALA A 101 -3.03 16.66 -8.00
N ALA A 102 -3.42 15.68 -7.20
CA ALA A 102 -4.83 15.34 -6.97
C ALA A 102 -5.61 16.52 -6.34
N VAL A 103 -5.05 17.16 -5.31
CA VAL A 103 -5.66 18.33 -4.68
C VAL A 103 -5.79 19.50 -5.65
N VAL A 104 -4.77 19.75 -6.49
CA VAL A 104 -4.82 20.78 -7.53
C VAL A 104 -5.99 20.54 -8.49
N LEU A 105 -6.18 19.31 -8.97
CA LEU A 105 -7.28 18.95 -9.87
C LEU A 105 -8.66 19.10 -9.22
N LEU A 106 -8.74 18.95 -7.90
CA LEU A 106 -9.97 19.08 -7.10
C LEU A 106 -10.14 20.47 -6.46
N SER A 107 -9.25 21.42 -6.74
CA SER A 107 -9.28 22.77 -6.14
C SER A 107 -10.38 23.67 -6.69
N ALA A 108 -10.91 23.34 -7.88
CA ALA A 108 -12.03 24.07 -8.48
C ALA A 108 -13.27 24.03 -7.56
N PRO A 109 -13.98 25.16 -7.38
CA PRO A 109 -15.23 25.18 -6.62
C PRO A 109 -16.27 24.21 -7.20
N LEU A 110 -17.01 23.55 -6.32
CA LEU A 110 -18.11 22.67 -6.74
C LEU A 110 -19.26 23.50 -7.32
N SER A 111 -19.74 23.11 -8.51
CA SER A 111 -20.93 23.70 -9.15
C SER A 111 -22.17 23.61 -8.25
N ALA A 112 -23.13 24.51 -8.47
CA ALA A 112 -24.41 24.45 -7.78
C ALA A 112 -25.14 23.12 -8.08
N GLY A 113 -25.73 22.50 -7.06
CA GLY A 113 -26.44 21.23 -7.18
C GLY A 113 -25.55 19.99 -7.28
N VAL A 114 -24.22 20.14 -7.26
CA VAL A 114 -23.25 19.04 -7.17
C VAL A 114 -22.81 18.88 -5.72
N ASP A 115 -22.81 17.64 -5.23
CA ASP A 115 -22.42 17.28 -3.86
C ASP A 115 -20.92 17.02 -3.72
N GLY A 116 -20.22 16.74 -4.81
CA GLY A 116 -18.77 16.55 -4.79
C GLY A 116 -18.14 16.34 -6.16
N ALA A 117 -16.83 16.22 -6.16
CA ALA A 117 -16.03 15.79 -7.30
C ALA A 117 -15.00 14.75 -6.82
N CYS A 118 -14.70 13.75 -7.64
CA CYS A 118 -13.61 12.80 -7.37
C CYS A 118 -12.83 12.48 -8.63
N LEU A 119 -11.60 12.03 -8.47
CA LEU A 119 -10.82 11.54 -9.62
C LEU A 119 -11.44 10.25 -10.18
N ASP A 120 -11.22 10.04 -11.47
CA ASP A 120 -11.72 8.89 -12.22
C ASP A 120 -10.66 8.41 -13.22
N ASP A 121 -10.17 7.20 -13.03
CA ASP A 121 -9.15 6.54 -13.87
C ASP A 121 -9.75 5.43 -14.76
N GLY A 122 -11.06 5.52 -15.03
CA GLY A 122 -11.89 4.41 -15.50
C GLY A 122 -12.69 3.77 -14.37
N ARG A 123 -12.36 4.10 -13.10
CA ARG A 123 -13.19 3.89 -11.92
C ARG A 123 -13.18 5.15 -11.06
N ARG A 124 -14.30 5.41 -10.40
CA ARG A 124 -14.39 6.50 -9.42
C ARG A 124 -13.51 6.23 -8.21
N GLN A 125 -12.53 7.10 -8.00
CA GLN A 125 -11.66 7.09 -6.84
C GLN A 125 -12.28 7.93 -5.73
N TRP A 126 -13.23 7.33 -5.01
CA TRP A 126 -14.03 7.98 -3.95
C TRP A 126 -13.20 8.54 -2.79
N LEU A 127 -11.99 8.04 -2.59
CA LEU A 127 -11.04 8.50 -1.57
C LEU A 127 -10.02 9.47 -2.14
N ILE A 128 -10.28 10.03 -3.32
CA ILE A 128 -9.51 11.11 -3.91
C ILE A 128 -10.52 12.12 -4.45
N GLY A 129 -11.16 12.83 -3.52
CA GLY A 129 -12.30 13.69 -3.82
C GLY A 129 -12.47 14.88 -2.90
N ARG A 130 -13.36 15.79 -3.32
CA ARG A 130 -13.82 16.96 -2.59
C ARG A 130 -15.34 16.91 -2.51
N TYR A 131 -15.89 17.05 -1.32
CA TYR A 131 -17.32 16.88 -1.07
C TYR A 131 -17.89 18.05 -0.26
N ARG A 132 -19.16 18.37 -0.48
CA ARG A 132 -19.90 19.25 0.44
C ARG A 132 -20.03 18.55 1.78
N THR A 133 -19.54 19.20 2.83
CA THR A 133 -19.53 18.62 4.18
C THR A 133 -20.96 18.30 4.65
N ALA A 134 -21.93 19.15 4.33
CA ALA A 134 -23.34 18.92 4.64
C ALA A 134 -23.90 17.65 3.97
N SER A 135 -23.64 17.45 2.67
CA SER A 135 -24.09 16.27 1.92
C SER A 135 -23.41 15.00 2.45
N LEU A 136 -22.11 15.06 2.73
CA LEU A 136 -21.35 13.95 3.31
C LEU A 136 -21.86 13.58 4.70
N ARG A 137 -22.17 14.56 5.55
CA ARG A 137 -22.71 14.37 6.91
C ARG A 137 -24.12 13.77 6.86
N ALA A 138 -24.97 14.22 5.95
CA ALA A 138 -26.31 13.66 5.77
C ALA A 138 -26.25 12.20 5.32
N ALA A 139 -25.40 11.89 4.33
CA ALA A 139 -25.20 10.52 3.86
C ALA A 139 -24.62 9.61 4.95
N ALA A 140 -23.61 10.08 5.69
CA ALA A 140 -23.02 9.39 6.83
C ALA A 140 -24.03 9.07 7.93
N SER A 141 -24.93 10.02 8.24
CA SER A 141 -25.95 9.86 9.29
C SER A 141 -27.04 8.85 8.92
N ALA A 142 -27.21 8.53 7.63
CA ALA A 142 -28.15 7.53 7.16
C ALA A 142 -27.60 6.10 7.24
N LEU A 143 -26.30 5.92 7.50
CA LEU A 143 -25.68 4.61 7.58
C LEU A 143 -25.91 3.97 8.96
N PRO A 144 -26.21 2.66 9.02
CA PRO A 144 -26.22 1.92 10.27
C PRO A 144 -24.81 1.82 10.86
N ASP A 145 -24.72 1.52 12.16
CA ASP A 145 -23.48 1.18 12.86
C ASP A 145 -22.32 2.15 12.62
N ARG A 146 -22.63 3.45 12.49
CA ARG A 146 -21.66 4.52 12.19
C ARG A 146 -20.81 4.22 10.95
N GLY A 147 -21.38 3.54 9.96
CA GLY A 147 -20.72 3.23 8.70
C GLY A 147 -19.65 2.14 8.79
N ARG A 148 -19.64 1.34 9.87
CA ARG A 148 -18.77 0.18 9.99
C ARG A 148 -18.99 -0.81 8.86
N ASP A 149 -17.91 -1.24 8.24
CA ASP A 149 -17.87 -2.19 7.10
C ASP A 149 -18.65 -1.71 5.86
N ALA A 150 -19.09 -0.45 5.85
CA ALA A 150 -19.79 0.13 4.71
C ALA A 150 -18.79 0.45 3.58
N SER A 151 -19.22 0.23 2.34
CA SER A 151 -18.45 0.61 1.16
C SER A 151 -18.56 2.11 0.88
N MET A 152 -17.53 2.70 0.24
CA MET A 152 -17.61 4.09 -0.25
C MET A 152 -18.79 4.32 -1.20
N ARG A 153 -19.20 3.29 -1.95
CA ARG A 153 -20.39 3.35 -2.82
C ARG A 153 -21.69 3.44 -2.01
N ALA A 154 -21.77 2.82 -0.83
CA ALA A 154 -22.93 2.96 0.06
C ALA A 154 -23.02 4.38 0.64
N LEU A 155 -21.88 5.00 0.96
CA LEU A 155 -21.82 6.37 1.46
C LEU A 155 -22.11 7.41 0.37
N LEU A 156 -21.43 7.32 -0.78
CA LEU A 156 -21.41 8.39 -1.78
C LEU A 156 -22.25 8.10 -3.02
N GLY A 157 -22.74 6.87 -3.20
CA GLY A 157 -23.42 6.46 -4.44
C GLY A 157 -24.76 7.17 -4.68
N GLY A 158 -25.38 7.72 -3.63
CA GLY A 158 -26.59 8.54 -3.74
C GLY A 158 -26.33 10.04 -3.93
N LEU A 159 -25.07 10.48 -3.87
CA LEU A 159 -24.70 11.89 -4.01
C LEU A 159 -24.43 12.24 -5.49
N ALA A 160 -24.73 13.48 -5.87
CA ALA A 160 -24.36 14.02 -7.18
C ALA A 160 -22.86 14.34 -7.23
N VAL A 161 -22.05 13.32 -7.56
CA VAL A 161 -20.58 13.45 -7.64
C VAL A 161 -20.11 13.47 -9.10
N THR A 162 -19.38 14.53 -9.45
CA THR A 162 -18.74 14.69 -10.76
C THR A 162 -17.41 13.92 -10.81
N SER A 163 -17.16 13.24 -11.93
CA SER A 163 -15.88 12.57 -12.19
C SER A 163 -14.89 13.53 -12.86
N VAL A 164 -13.66 13.58 -12.37
CA VAL A 164 -12.52 14.28 -13.00
C VAL A 164 -11.59 13.23 -13.60
N SER A 165 -11.63 13.08 -14.92
CA SER A 165 -10.86 12.05 -15.63
C SER A 165 -9.36 12.30 -15.51
N VAL A 166 -8.61 11.25 -15.17
CA VAL A 166 -7.15 11.29 -15.04
C VAL A 166 -6.49 10.03 -15.62
N ASP A 167 -5.19 10.09 -15.85
CA ASP A 167 -4.39 8.91 -16.15
C ASP A 167 -4.34 7.99 -14.91
N PRO A 168 -4.46 6.66 -15.03
CA PRO A 168 -4.37 5.74 -13.89
C PRO A 168 -3.10 5.87 -13.04
N ALA A 169 -2.00 6.37 -13.60
CA ALA A 169 -0.79 6.65 -12.82
C ALA A 169 -1.02 7.74 -11.75
N MET A 170 -2.04 8.59 -11.91
CA MET A 170 -2.38 9.67 -10.96
C MET A 170 -3.08 9.18 -9.71
N THR A 171 -3.63 7.97 -9.72
CA THR A 171 -4.48 7.40 -8.66
C THR A 171 -3.88 6.13 -8.07
N HIS A 172 -2.66 5.76 -8.51
CA HIS A 172 -1.97 4.56 -8.07
C HIS A 172 -1.47 4.68 -6.63
N ASP A 173 -1.93 3.78 -5.77
CA ASP A 173 -1.59 3.68 -4.36
C ASP A 173 -0.26 2.94 -4.14
N VAL A 174 0.46 3.31 -3.07
CA VAL A 174 1.65 2.58 -2.62
C VAL A 174 1.24 1.45 -1.70
N ASP A 175 0.98 0.32 -2.32
CA ASP A 175 0.42 -0.84 -1.65
C ASP A 175 1.50 -1.89 -1.30
N THR A 176 2.62 -1.85 -2.03
CA THR A 176 3.78 -2.75 -1.93
C THR A 176 5.12 -2.02 -2.01
N TRP A 177 6.22 -2.74 -1.72
CA TRP A 177 7.60 -2.22 -1.88
C TRP A 177 7.94 -1.89 -3.34
N ASP A 178 7.39 -2.63 -4.30
CA ASP A 178 7.58 -2.36 -5.72
C ASP A 178 6.90 -1.04 -6.13
N ASP A 179 5.70 -0.78 -5.61
CA ASP A 179 5.01 0.50 -5.83
C ASP A 179 5.81 1.67 -5.26
N LEU A 180 6.39 1.49 -4.07
CA LEU A 180 7.25 2.50 -3.45
C LEU A 180 8.49 2.80 -4.29
N THR A 181 9.09 1.77 -4.89
CA THR A 181 10.26 1.91 -5.77
C THR A 181 9.90 2.68 -7.04
N LYS A 182 8.76 2.36 -7.67
CA LYS A 182 8.25 3.10 -8.83
C LYS A 182 7.97 4.56 -8.47
N ALA A 183 7.31 4.82 -7.35
CA ALA A 183 6.96 6.17 -6.88
C ALA A 183 8.20 7.05 -6.63
N ARG A 184 9.32 6.46 -6.21
CA ARG A 184 10.62 7.16 -6.03
C ARG A 184 11.33 7.51 -7.34
N GLY A 185 10.73 7.25 -8.50
CA GLY A 185 11.40 7.42 -9.80
C GLY A 185 12.48 6.36 -10.04
N GLY A 186 12.46 5.27 -9.28
CA GLY A 186 13.28 4.11 -9.58
C GLY A 186 12.84 3.53 -10.92
N VAL A 187 13.68 3.68 -11.94
CA VAL A 187 13.58 2.86 -13.16
C VAL A 187 13.69 1.41 -12.71
N MET A 188 12.56 0.72 -12.61
CA MET A 188 12.60 -0.74 -12.47
C MET A 188 13.14 -1.29 -13.77
N THR A 189 14.31 -1.93 -13.69
CA THR A 189 14.51 -3.15 -14.45
C THR A 189 13.34 -4.06 -14.07
N GLU A 190 12.57 -4.50 -15.06
CA GLU A 190 11.27 -5.20 -14.99
C GLU A 190 11.01 -6.02 -13.72
N SER A 191 9.74 -6.05 -13.27
CA SER A 191 9.26 -6.94 -12.21
C SER A 191 9.69 -8.38 -12.49
N ARG A 192 10.61 -8.93 -11.67
CA ARG A 192 11.20 -10.28 -11.83
C ARG A 192 10.49 -11.35 -11.01
N THR A 193 9.17 -11.30 -10.82
CA THR A 193 8.45 -12.55 -10.55
C THR A 193 8.07 -13.15 -11.89
N LEU A 194 9.01 -13.94 -12.41
CA LEU A 194 8.78 -14.82 -13.55
C LEU A 194 7.66 -15.81 -13.18
N PRO A 195 6.66 -16.04 -14.04
CA PRO A 195 5.72 -17.14 -13.83
C PRO A 195 6.49 -18.47 -13.77
N PRO A 196 5.96 -19.55 -13.15
CA PRO A 196 6.69 -20.81 -12.95
C PRO A 196 7.34 -21.36 -14.21
N GLU A 197 6.70 -21.15 -15.37
CA GLU A 197 7.20 -21.56 -16.68
C GLU A 197 8.46 -20.79 -17.08
N ALA A 198 8.55 -19.51 -16.74
CA ALA A 198 9.70 -18.66 -17.06
C ALA A 198 10.91 -18.90 -16.13
N LEU A 199 10.73 -19.59 -14.98
CA LEU A 199 11.85 -20.12 -14.20
C LEU A 199 12.51 -21.32 -14.88
N ASN A 200 11.74 -22.13 -15.63
CA ASN A 200 12.31 -23.22 -16.42
C ASN A 200 13.15 -22.65 -17.58
N ASP A 201 12.60 -21.71 -18.34
CA ASP A 201 13.32 -21.04 -19.43
C ASP A 201 14.61 -20.36 -18.93
N TRP A 202 14.54 -19.71 -17.77
CA TRP A 202 15.71 -19.10 -17.16
C TRP A 202 16.73 -20.13 -16.67
N SER A 203 16.26 -21.24 -16.08
CA SER A 203 17.12 -22.35 -15.65
C SER A 203 17.84 -23.00 -16.84
N GLU A 204 17.15 -23.20 -17.97
CA GLU A 204 17.73 -23.71 -19.21
C GLU A 204 18.82 -22.78 -19.73
N ALA A 205 18.57 -21.46 -19.78
CA ALA A 205 19.56 -20.47 -20.21
C ALA A 205 20.80 -20.45 -19.30
N LEU A 206 20.62 -20.61 -17.98
CA LEU A 206 21.73 -20.74 -17.03
C LEU A 206 22.51 -22.05 -17.23
N ALA A 207 21.81 -23.15 -17.43
CA ALA A 207 22.44 -24.45 -17.66
C ALA A 207 23.29 -24.45 -18.93
N GLU A 208 22.77 -23.89 -20.03
CA GLU A 208 23.52 -23.70 -21.27
C GLU A 208 24.75 -22.82 -21.05
N ARG A 209 24.58 -21.68 -20.37
CA ARG A 209 25.67 -20.72 -20.17
C ARG A 209 26.82 -21.26 -19.31
N PHE A 210 26.50 -22.05 -18.30
CA PHE A 210 27.46 -22.53 -17.31
C PHE A 210 27.84 -24.01 -17.50
N GLY A 211 27.29 -24.68 -18.52
CA GLY A 211 27.61 -26.08 -18.83
C GLY A 211 27.08 -27.07 -17.78
N LEU A 212 25.90 -26.78 -17.22
CA LEU A 212 25.25 -27.65 -16.22
C LEU A 212 24.43 -28.74 -16.92
N ALA A 213 24.43 -29.93 -16.33
CA ALA A 213 23.63 -31.06 -16.81
C ALA A 213 22.16 -30.92 -16.43
N GLU A 214 21.30 -31.67 -17.13
CA GLU A 214 19.89 -31.79 -16.78
C GLU A 214 19.76 -32.35 -15.35
N GLY A 215 19.10 -31.61 -14.46
CA GLY A 215 18.94 -31.96 -13.05
C GLY A 215 19.94 -31.30 -12.08
N ASP A 216 20.95 -30.56 -12.56
CA ASP A 216 21.91 -29.85 -11.70
C ASP A 216 21.29 -28.63 -10.98
N ILE A 217 20.17 -28.10 -11.51
CA ILE A 217 19.44 -26.97 -10.94
C ILE A 217 18.13 -27.47 -10.33
N PRO A 218 18.08 -27.81 -9.03
CA PRO A 218 16.88 -28.34 -8.39
C PRO A 218 15.93 -27.19 -8.01
N ILE A 219 15.23 -26.63 -9.00
CA ILE A 219 14.34 -25.45 -8.84
C ILE A 219 13.35 -25.65 -7.69
N ALA A 220 12.63 -26.77 -7.68
CA ALA A 220 11.62 -27.05 -6.65
C ALA A 220 12.21 -27.07 -5.24
N LEU A 221 13.37 -27.72 -5.07
CA LEU A 221 14.06 -27.81 -3.78
C LEU A 221 14.53 -26.44 -3.28
N ILE A 222 15.04 -25.59 -4.16
CA ILE A 222 15.48 -24.22 -3.81
C ILE A 222 14.28 -23.35 -3.44
N LEU A 223 13.16 -23.49 -4.15
CA LEU A 223 11.92 -22.76 -3.85
C LEU A 223 11.29 -23.21 -2.53
N ASP A 224 11.33 -24.51 -2.23
CA ASP A 224 10.85 -25.05 -0.96
C ASP A 224 11.76 -24.61 0.20
N LEU A 225 13.09 -24.61 0.03
CA LEU A 225 14.03 -24.01 0.99
C LEU A 225 13.68 -22.55 1.27
N ALA A 226 13.48 -21.74 0.23
CA ALA A 226 13.16 -20.34 0.36
C ALA A 226 11.83 -20.13 1.11
N ARG A 227 10.83 -20.97 0.85
CA ARG A 227 9.54 -20.97 1.55
C ARG A 227 9.71 -21.29 3.04
N ASP A 228 10.43 -22.36 3.36
CA ASP A 228 10.59 -22.83 4.74
C ASP A 228 11.39 -21.82 5.59
N VAL A 229 12.47 -21.25 5.04
CA VAL A 229 13.25 -20.22 5.71
C VAL A 229 12.45 -18.92 5.88
N ALA A 230 11.68 -18.52 4.87
CA ALA A 230 10.85 -17.33 4.95
C ALA A 230 9.78 -17.44 6.05
N ASN A 231 9.28 -18.65 6.29
CA ASN A 231 8.28 -18.94 7.31
C ASN A 231 8.89 -19.15 8.71
N GLY A 232 10.03 -19.85 8.82
CA GLY A 232 10.62 -20.25 10.10
C GLY A 232 11.67 -19.28 10.68
N VAL A 233 12.24 -18.40 9.85
CA VAL A 233 13.28 -17.44 10.28
C VAL A 233 12.82 -16.01 10.02
N ALA A 234 12.80 -15.61 8.76
CA ALA A 234 12.31 -14.33 8.27
C ALA A 234 12.36 -14.33 6.73
N ARG A 235 11.42 -13.63 6.07
CA ARG A 235 11.40 -13.52 4.60
C ARG A 235 12.73 -13.07 3.97
N PRO A 236 13.45 -12.06 4.51
CA PRO A 236 14.75 -11.66 3.95
C PRO A 236 15.85 -12.70 4.10
N ALA A 237 15.69 -13.72 4.95
CA ALA A 237 16.69 -14.77 5.16
C ALA A 237 16.70 -15.81 4.03
N ALA A 238 15.66 -15.88 3.20
CA ALA A 238 15.55 -16.84 2.10
C ALA A 238 16.70 -16.75 1.07
N PRO A 239 17.02 -15.59 0.45
CA PRO A 239 18.12 -15.50 -0.51
C PRO A 239 19.50 -15.77 0.13
N LEU A 240 19.70 -15.31 1.38
CA LEU A 240 20.92 -15.59 2.13
C LEU A 240 21.10 -17.10 2.35
N SER A 241 20.03 -17.78 2.73
CA SER A 241 20.04 -19.22 3.03
C SER A 241 20.24 -20.06 1.77
N ALA A 242 19.63 -19.67 0.65
CA ALA A 242 19.86 -20.30 -0.65
C ALA A 242 21.32 -20.15 -1.11
N PHE A 243 21.92 -18.97 -0.95
CA PHE A 243 23.34 -18.75 -1.25
C PHE A 243 24.25 -19.62 -0.37
N VAL A 244 23.98 -19.68 0.93
CA VAL A 244 24.75 -20.51 1.87
C VAL A 244 24.62 -22.00 1.53
N ALA A 245 23.42 -22.48 1.23
CA ALA A 245 23.20 -23.87 0.81
C ALA A 245 24.03 -24.21 -0.44
N GLY A 246 24.03 -23.33 -1.46
CA GLY A 246 24.85 -23.50 -2.66
C GLY A 246 26.36 -23.47 -2.38
N LEU A 247 26.81 -22.57 -1.49
CA LEU A 247 28.23 -22.50 -1.11
C LEU A 247 28.68 -23.76 -0.35
N VAL A 248 27.84 -24.30 0.53
CA VAL A 248 28.10 -25.54 1.26
C VAL A 248 28.14 -26.73 0.29
N ALA A 249 27.14 -26.86 -0.58
CA ALA A 249 27.09 -27.91 -1.59
C ALA A 249 28.32 -27.90 -2.51
N GLY A 250 28.71 -26.72 -3.00
CA GLY A 250 29.90 -26.57 -3.85
C GLY A 250 31.21 -26.91 -3.14
N ARG A 251 31.31 -26.70 -1.83
CA ARG A 251 32.47 -27.12 -1.02
C ARG A 251 32.51 -28.63 -0.77
N SER A 252 31.37 -29.31 -0.84
CA SER A 252 31.25 -30.76 -0.61
C SER A 252 31.46 -31.61 -1.87
N GLY A 253 31.57 -30.98 -3.04
CA GLY A 253 31.75 -31.67 -4.32
C GLY A 253 30.77 -31.24 -5.39
N GLY A 254 29.69 -30.54 -5.01
CA GLY A 254 28.73 -29.95 -5.93
C GLY A 254 27.79 -30.94 -6.60
N SER A 255 27.67 -32.17 -6.09
CA SER A 255 26.71 -33.14 -6.62
C SER A 255 25.27 -32.77 -6.22
N PRO A 256 24.25 -33.31 -6.93
CA PRO A 256 22.86 -33.16 -6.51
C PRO A 256 22.62 -33.61 -5.07
N ALA A 257 23.27 -34.70 -4.63
CA ALA A 257 23.19 -35.19 -3.26
C ALA A 257 23.81 -34.21 -2.24
N ASP A 258 24.90 -33.52 -2.60
CA ASP A 258 25.48 -32.47 -1.75
C ASP A 258 24.53 -31.28 -1.60
N THR A 259 23.80 -30.95 -2.67
CA THR A 259 22.80 -29.87 -2.67
C THR A 259 21.61 -30.25 -1.79
N GLU A 260 21.07 -31.46 -1.92
CA GLU A 260 20.00 -31.98 -1.06
C GLU A 260 20.41 -31.97 0.42
N ALA A 261 21.62 -32.45 0.73
CA ALA A 261 22.13 -32.47 2.09
C ALA A 261 22.30 -31.06 2.68
N ALA A 262 22.83 -30.12 1.90
CA ALA A 262 23.00 -28.73 2.33
C ALA A 262 21.65 -28.04 2.57
N VAL A 263 20.69 -28.22 1.65
CA VAL A 263 19.34 -27.68 1.80
C VAL A 263 18.66 -28.24 3.04
N ALA A 264 18.70 -29.57 3.24
CA ALA A 264 18.10 -30.21 4.39
C ALA A 264 18.67 -29.66 5.72
N ALA A 265 19.99 -29.48 5.81
CA ALA A 265 20.62 -28.92 7.00
C ALA A 265 20.15 -27.48 7.31
N VAL A 266 19.99 -26.65 6.28
CA VAL A 266 19.51 -25.26 6.42
C VAL A 266 18.03 -25.24 6.84
N VAL A 267 17.19 -26.09 6.25
CA VAL A 267 15.77 -26.22 6.61
C VAL A 267 15.60 -26.69 8.06
N GLU A 268 16.37 -27.69 8.50
CA GLU A 268 16.33 -28.15 9.89
C GLU A 268 16.77 -27.05 10.86
N MET A 269 17.79 -26.27 10.51
CA MET A 269 18.20 -25.12 11.31
C MET A 269 17.12 -24.03 11.37
N ALA A 270 16.41 -23.78 10.26
CA ALA A 270 15.31 -22.82 10.19
C ALA A 270 14.12 -23.26 11.07
N LYS A 271 13.74 -24.53 11.06
CA LYS A 271 12.67 -25.08 11.91
C LYS A 271 12.98 -24.94 13.41
N GLY A 272 14.24 -25.01 13.80
CA GLY A 272 14.69 -24.85 15.18
C GLY A 272 14.85 -23.39 15.64
N TRP A 273 14.64 -22.42 14.76
CA TRP A 273 15.00 -21.02 15.02
C TRP A 273 14.05 -20.31 16.00
N GLU A 274 12.76 -20.64 16.02
CA GLU A 274 11.77 -20.05 16.95
C GLU A 274 12.06 -20.33 18.44
N ASN A 275 12.94 -21.30 18.74
CA ASN A 275 13.32 -21.71 20.09
C ASN A 275 14.67 -21.12 20.56
N ARG A 276 15.18 -20.07 19.91
CA ARG A 276 16.41 -19.35 20.26
C ARG A 276 16.15 -17.88 20.55
#